data_AF-A0A6G0HIF9-F1
#
_entry.id   AF-A0A6G0HIF9-F1
#
_cell.length_a   1.000
_cell.length_b   1.000
_cell.length_c   1.000
_cell.angle_alpha   90.00
_cell.angle_beta   90.00
_cell.angle_gamma   90.00
#
_symmetry.space_group_name_H-M   'P 1'
#
loop_
_entity.id
_entity.type
_entity.pdbx_description
1 polymer ?
#
loop_
_entity_poly.entity_id
_entity_poly.type
_entity_poly.pdbx_seq_one_letter_code
_entity_poly.pdbx_strand_id
1 'polypeptide(L)'
;MSCGRTKAEALVTDVLAPKAVEENWIPLKSYLVSIGGDCPRHLRTLLRLAEDADEVKEDDPDIVEVYLLFCNNILSVFEAVVKKLESNDTTSVELYAIMLSFLRQLAKRRDDEFYGYLTRQKLQQLSPSDADVAREEFTAFLNTAISYIEKWFDFSQDNWLFHIQPLSLSSGSISYDDMVKVSERLHLIGRINMDALYDECVTANSVLEHLTKHEDWVSKGTAERWMAVLQQVEIPNILAVVSFVLSIPSSTGYVERVFSLMKNKWSDVRNRCSVELMKSELMITLNYELSCTDFYTAVVKDKQLLATARDQRKYKWKK
;
A
#
# COMPACT_ATOMS: atom_id res chain seq x y z
N MET A 1 0.19 6.35 18.75
CA MET A 1 -0.82 5.57 19.49
C MET A 1 -1.50 4.61 18.51
N SER A 2 -0.98 3.38 18.39
CA SER A 2 -1.60 2.32 17.60
C SER A 2 -2.64 1.61 18.48
N CYS A 3 -3.88 2.08 18.46
CA CYS A 3 -5.00 1.35 19.04
C CYS A 3 -5.96 1.04 17.91
N GLY A 4 -6.06 -0.24 17.54
CA GLY A 4 -6.91 -0.66 16.43
C GLY A 4 -6.66 -2.04 15.87
N ARG A 5 -5.68 -2.82 16.36
CA ARG A 5 -5.57 -4.23 15.91
C ARG A 5 -6.79 -4.99 16.38
N THR A 6 -7.58 -5.50 15.44
CA THR A 6 -8.66 -6.45 15.79
C THR A 6 -8.04 -7.72 16.37
N LYS A 7 -8.77 -8.47 17.21
CA LYS A 7 -8.28 -9.76 17.73
C LYS A 7 -7.88 -10.74 16.60
N ALA A 8 -8.52 -10.64 15.45
CA ALA A 8 -8.18 -11.41 14.25
C ALA A 8 -6.85 -10.96 13.63
N GLU A 9 -6.60 -9.66 13.54
CA GLU A 9 -5.34 -9.10 13.04
C GLU A 9 -4.16 -9.46 13.95
N ALA A 10 -4.32 -9.43 15.27
CA ALA A 10 -3.31 -9.89 16.22
C ALA A 10 -3.01 -11.41 16.09
N LEU A 11 -4.05 -12.23 15.87
CA LEU A 11 -3.86 -13.67 15.62
C LEU A 11 -3.06 -13.89 14.31
N VAL A 12 -3.36 -13.13 13.27
CA VAL A 12 -2.68 -13.24 11.97
C VAL A 12 -1.24 -12.70 12.02
N THR A 13 -1.01 -11.58 12.71
CA THR A 13 0.30 -10.91 12.74
C THR A 13 1.25 -11.43 13.80
N ASP A 14 0.75 -11.94 14.93
CA ASP A 14 1.59 -12.36 16.06
C ASP A 14 1.66 -13.89 16.21
N VAL A 15 0.66 -14.65 15.70
CA VAL A 15 0.61 -16.13 15.80
C VAL A 15 0.82 -16.81 14.46
N LEU A 16 0.31 -16.24 13.35
CA LEU A 16 0.44 -16.81 12.01
C LEU A 16 1.56 -16.20 11.15
N ALA A 17 2.43 -15.36 11.73
CA ALA A 17 3.63 -14.86 11.07
C ALA A 17 4.60 -15.99 10.73
N PRO A 18 5.50 -15.85 9.73
CA PRO A 18 6.33 -16.96 9.23
C PRO A 18 7.15 -17.62 10.33
N LYS A 19 7.80 -16.78 11.13
CA LYS A 19 8.60 -17.20 12.27
C LYS A 19 7.75 -17.76 13.40
N ALA A 20 6.54 -17.23 13.60
CA ALA A 20 5.64 -17.70 14.65
C ALA A 20 5.05 -19.08 14.31
N VAL A 21 4.66 -19.33 13.05
CA VAL A 21 4.21 -20.65 12.59
C VAL A 21 5.36 -21.64 12.64
N GLU A 22 6.53 -21.28 12.11
CA GLU A 22 7.71 -22.16 12.11
C GLU A 22 8.18 -22.54 13.53
N GLU A 23 8.30 -21.56 14.43
CA GLU A 23 8.80 -21.79 15.79
C GLU A 23 7.74 -22.33 16.73
N ASN A 24 6.46 -22.04 16.48
CA ASN A 24 5.38 -22.35 17.43
C ASN A 24 4.33 -23.32 16.91
N TRP A 25 4.40 -23.87 15.68
CA TRP A 25 3.40 -24.83 15.21
C TRP A 25 3.29 -26.05 16.13
N ILE A 26 4.42 -26.68 16.47
CA ILE A 26 4.46 -27.82 17.40
C ILE A 26 3.91 -27.44 18.79
N PRO A 27 4.42 -26.38 19.46
CA PRO A 27 3.84 -25.90 20.72
C PRO A 27 2.35 -25.56 20.64
N LEU A 28 1.88 -24.92 19.57
CA LEU A 28 0.50 -24.53 19.36
C LEU A 28 -0.40 -25.77 19.19
N LYS A 29 0.04 -26.74 18.38
CA LYS A 29 -0.66 -28.01 18.19
C LYS A 29 -0.76 -28.77 19.50
N SER A 30 0.35 -28.88 20.24
CA SER A 30 0.38 -29.52 21.58
C SER A 30 -0.57 -28.84 22.57
N TYR A 31 -0.55 -27.50 22.61
CA TYR A 31 -1.48 -26.73 23.44
C TYR A 31 -2.95 -27.00 23.07
N LEU A 32 -3.30 -26.91 21.78
CA LEU A 32 -4.67 -27.11 21.30
C LEU A 32 -5.18 -28.54 21.52
N VAL A 33 -4.29 -29.53 21.53
CA VAL A 33 -4.62 -30.91 21.93
C VAL A 33 -4.80 -31.00 23.44
N SER A 34 -3.92 -30.39 24.24
CA SER A 34 -3.95 -30.45 25.71
C SER A 34 -5.20 -29.84 26.35
N ILE A 35 -5.80 -28.83 25.72
CA ILE A 35 -7.06 -28.24 26.19
C ILE A 35 -8.28 -29.15 25.88
N GLY A 36 -8.07 -30.26 25.17
CA GLY A 36 -9.04 -31.34 24.97
C GLY A 36 -10.42 -30.80 24.59
N GLY A 37 -11.44 -31.19 25.39
CA GLY A 37 -12.85 -30.78 25.34
C GLY A 37 -13.12 -29.31 25.02
N ASP A 38 -12.25 -28.40 25.51
CA ASP A 38 -12.43 -26.96 25.42
C ASP A 38 -11.96 -26.37 24.08
N CYS A 39 -11.21 -27.13 23.27
CA CYS A 39 -10.86 -26.72 21.91
C CYS A 39 -12.12 -26.72 21.02
N PRO A 40 -12.49 -25.58 20.39
CA PRO A 40 -13.64 -25.49 19.50
C PRO A 40 -13.61 -26.57 18.41
N ARG A 41 -14.73 -27.29 18.23
CA ARG A 41 -14.85 -28.38 17.24
C ARG A 41 -14.37 -27.97 15.85
N HIS A 42 -14.71 -26.75 15.42
CA HIS A 42 -14.30 -26.23 14.12
C HIS A 42 -12.79 -26.11 13.98
N LEU A 43 -12.07 -25.69 15.03
CA LEU A 43 -10.61 -25.64 15.03
C LEU A 43 -9.99 -27.03 15.03
N ARG A 44 -10.56 -27.99 15.77
CA ARG A 44 -10.09 -29.39 15.72
C ARG A 44 -10.21 -29.98 14.32
N THR A 45 -11.35 -29.77 13.67
CA THR A 45 -11.58 -30.22 12.29
C THR A 45 -10.64 -29.52 11.32
N LEU A 46 -10.51 -28.19 11.41
CA LEU A 46 -9.66 -27.39 10.52
C LEU A 46 -8.18 -27.78 10.62
N LEU A 47 -7.69 -27.99 11.84
CA LEU A 47 -6.28 -28.27 12.12
C LEU A 47 -5.97 -29.77 12.22
N ARG A 48 -6.92 -30.64 11.87
CA ARG A 48 -6.79 -32.11 11.90
C ARG A 48 -6.21 -32.63 13.23
N LEU A 49 -6.66 -32.07 14.35
CA LEU A 49 -6.22 -32.49 15.69
C LEU A 49 -6.88 -33.83 16.05
N ALA A 50 -6.12 -34.92 16.14
CA ALA A 50 -6.64 -36.23 16.53
C ALA A 50 -7.08 -36.23 18.01
N GLU A 51 -8.19 -36.92 18.33
CA GLU A 51 -8.76 -36.97 19.69
C GLU A 51 -7.98 -37.90 20.65
N ASP A 52 -7.19 -38.85 20.12
CA ASP A 52 -6.49 -39.91 20.89
C ASP A 52 -4.98 -39.96 20.59
N ALA A 53 -4.28 -38.82 20.68
CA ALA A 53 -2.85 -38.75 20.38
C ALA A 53 -1.97 -39.12 21.59
N ASP A 54 -1.96 -40.40 21.98
CA ASP A 54 -0.94 -40.92 22.91
C ASP A 54 0.46 -41.06 22.27
N GLU A 55 0.60 -40.84 20.96
CA GLU A 55 1.89 -40.70 20.28
C GLU A 55 1.80 -39.66 19.14
N VAL A 56 1.94 -38.37 19.46
CA VAL A 56 2.35 -37.40 18.44
C VAL A 56 3.81 -37.70 18.11
N LYS A 57 4.06 -38.47 17.06
CA LYS A 57 5.42 -38.61 16.52
C LYS A 57 5.79 -37.24 15.92
N GLU A 58 6.84 -36.62 16.46
CA GLU A 58 7.34 -35.29 16.06
C GLU A 58 7.66 -35.16 14.56
N ASP A 59 7.74 -36.27 13.81
CA ASP A 59 8.25 -36.35 12.43
C ASP A 59 7.19 -36.65 11.35
N ASP A 60 5.90 -36.77 11.68
CA ASP A 60 4.89 -37.04 10.64
C ASP A 60 4.58 -35.73 9.88
N PRO A 61 4.68 -35.71 8.54
CA PRO A 61 4.55 -34.49 7.74
C PRO A 61 3.12 -33.95 7.84
N ASP A 62 2.98 -32.77 8.45
CA ASP A 62 1.69 -32.16 8.74
C ASP A 62 1.21 -31.31 7.57
N ILE A 63 0.21 -31.82 6.83
CA ILE A 63 -0.40 -31.08 5.73
C ILE A 63 -0.96 -29.72 6.19
N VAL A 64 -1.41 -29.58 7.44
CA VAL A 64 -1.91 -28.29 7.96
C VAL A 64 -0.78 -27.28 8.05
N GLU A 65 0.41 -27.70 8.51
CA GLU A 65 1.62 -26.86 8.53
C GLU A 65 1.94 -26.35 7.12
N VAL A 66 1.84 -27.21 6.10
CA VAL A 66 2.09 -26.86 4.70
C VAL A 66 1.13 -25.76 4.22
N TYR A 67 -0.17 -25.86 4.54
CA TYR A 67 -1.15 -24.83 4.18
C TYR A 67 -0.91 -23.51 4.91
N LEU A 68 -0.54 -23.56 6.19
CA LEU A 68 -0.22 -22.36 6.96
C LEU A 68 1.02 -21.66 6.40
N LEU A 69 2.07 -22.41 6.04
CA LEU A 69 3.28 -21.88 5.41
C LEU A 69 2.97 -21.25 4.04
N PHE A 70 2.11 -21.87 3.23
CA PHE A 70 1.63 -21.30 1.98
C PHE A 70 0.88 -19.98 2.21
N CYS A 71 -0.14 -19.99 3.07
CA CYS A 71 -0.95 -18.81 3.40
C CYS A 71 -0.07 -17.66 3.85
N ASN A 72 0.84 -17.92 4.78
CA ASN A 72 1.75 -16.93 5.29
C ASN A 72 2.68 -16.37 4.19
N ASN A 73 3.22 -17.23 3.30
CA ASN A 73 4.04 -16.77 2.19
C ASN A 73 3.24 -15.88 1.23
N ILE A 74 2.06 -16.32 0.80
CA ILE A 74 1.30 -15.62 -0.22
C ILE A 74 0.65 -14.35 0.32
N LEU A 75 0.12 -14.35 1.56
CA LEU A 75 -0.49 -13.18 2.17
C LEU A 75 0.51 -12.05 2.38
N SER A 76 1.79 -12.36 2.66
CA SER A 76 2.84 -11.33 2.73
C SER A 76 3.04 -10.57 1.41
N VAL A 77 2.80 -11.23 0.27
CA VAL A 77 2.86 -10.61 -1.07
C VAL A 77 1.70 -9.62 -1.24
N PHE A 78 0.48 -10.02 -0.86
CA PHE A 78 -0.68 -9.14 -0.91
C PHE A 78 -0.52 -7.94 0.03
N GLU A 79 -0.09 -8.18 1.27
CA GLU A 79 0.12 -7.15 2.27
C GLU A 79 1.15 -6.11 1.82
N ALA A 80 2.25 -6.54 1.20
CA ALA A 80 3.26 -5.62 0.66
C ALA A 80 2.68 -4.69 -0.42
N VAL A 81 1.79 -5.20 -1.27
CA VAL A 81 1.13 -4.40 -2.31
C VAL A 81 0.10 -3.45 -1.71
N VAL A 82 -0.72 -3.91 -0.77
CA VAL A 82 -1.69 -3.07 -0.04
C VAL A 82 -0.98 -1.92 0.66
N LYS A 83 0.09 -2.19 1.42
CA LYS A 83 0.90 -1.16 2.08
C LYS A 83 1.45 -0.13 1.10
N LYS A 84 1.86 -0.57 -0.09
CA LYS A 84 2.34 0.34 -1.13
C LYS A 84 1.21 1.23 -1.65
N LEU A 85 0.05 0.65 -1.99
CA LEU A 85 -1.12 1.39 -2.50
C LEU A 85 -1.72 2.38 -1.47
N GLU A 86 -1.61 2.07 -0.18
CA GLU A 86 -2.12 2.89 0.92
C GLU A 86 -1.10 3.91 1.45
N SER A 87 0.12 3.90 0.90
CA SER A 87 1.18 4.81 1.31
C SER A 87 0.88 6.25 0.89
N ASN A 88 1.32 7.21 1.69
CA ASN A 88 1.06 8.64 1.47
C ASN A 88 1.81 9.24 0.29
N ASP A 89 2.87 8.58 -0.14
CA ASP A 89 3.78 8.97 -1.22
C ASP A 89 3.42 8.33 -2.56
N THR A 90 2.51 7.35 -2.58
CA THR A 90 2.07 6.69 -3.81
C THR A 90 1.07 7.57 -4.54
N THR A 91 1.36 7.89 -5.79
CA THR A 91 0.52 8.74 -6.65
C THR A 91 -0.21 7.89 -7.68
N SER A 92 -1.15 8.49 -8.40
CA SER A 92 -1.86 7.83 -9.50
C SER A 92 -0.90 7.29 -10.57
N VAL A 93 0.25 7.93 -10.75
CA VAL A 93 1.28 7.59 -11.74
C VAL A 93 1.88 6.20 -11.53
N GLU A 94 2.05 5.77 -10.28
CA GLU A 94 2.65 4.47 -9.97
C GLU A 94 1.66 3.31 -10.01
N LEU A 95 0.35 3.57 -9.96
CA LEU A 95 -0.68 2.54 -9.78
C LEU A 95 -0.59 1.41 -10.80
N TYR A 96 -0.47 1.76 -12.08
CA TYR A 96 -0.40 0.77 -13.15
C TYR A 96 0.83 -0.15 -12.99
N ALA A 97 1.99 0.44 -12.72
CA ALA A 97 3.23 -0.32 -12.54
C ALA A 97 3.17 -1.21 -11.29
N ILE A 98 2.56 -0.73 -10.20
CA ILE A 98 2.36 -1.52 -8.96
C ILE A 98 1.48 -2.73 -9.25
N MET A 99 0.31 -2.51 -9.84
CA MET A 99 -0.65 -3.57 -10.14
C MET A 99 -0.09 -4.58 -11.15
N LEU A 100 0.62 -4.11 -12.18
CA LEU A 100 1.23 -4.97 -13.19
C LEU A 100 2.35 -5.83 -12.60
N SER A 101 3.18 -5.25 -11.73
CA SER A 101 4.22 -5.98 -11.01
C SER A 101 3.59 -7.08 -10.13
N PHE A 102 2.52 -6.76 -9.42
CA PHE A 102 1.80 -7.72 -8.59
C PHE A 102 1.22 -8.88 -9.40
N LEU A 103 0.51 -8.58 -10.50
CA LEU A 103 -0.02 -9.60 -11.41
C LEU A 103 1.08 -10.51 -11.95
N ARG A 104 2.19 -9.92 -12.45
CA ARG A 104 3.34 -10.68 -12.96
C ARG A 104 3.97 -11.56 -11.88
N GLN A 105 4.06 -11.08 -10.65
CA GLN A 105 4.60 -11.85 -9.54
C GLN A 105 3.73 -13.07 -9.23
N LEU A 106 2.39 -12.93 -9.21
CA LEU A 106 1.47 -14.05 -8.99
C LEU A 106 1.50 -15.05 -10.15
N ALA A 107 1.48 -14.56 -11.40
CA ALA A 107 1.58 -15.39 -12.58
C ALA A 107 2.89 -16.19 -12.60
N LYS A 108 4.02 -15.55 -12.31
CA LYS A 108 5.31 -16.23 -12.27
C LYS A 108 5.38 -17.29 -11.16
N ARG A 109 4.81 -17.02 -9.99
CA ARG A 109 4.70 -18.00 -8.90
C ARG A 109 3.85 -19.20 -9.29
N ARG A 110 2.74 -18.99 -10.01
CA ARG A 110 1.92 -20.08 -10.53
C ARG A 110 2.68 -20.91 -11.56
N ASP A 111 3.27 -20.26 -12.55
CA ASP A 111 3.96 -20.92 -13.67
C ASP A 111 5.19 -21.71 -13.20
N ASP A 112 5.88 -21.22 -12.15
CA ASP A 112 7.03 -21.89 -11.53
C ASP A 112 6.64 -22.87 -10.42
N GLU A 113 5.33 -23.03 -10.14
CA GLU A 113 4.80 -23.79 -9.01
C GLU A 113 5.49 -23.43 -7.67
N PHE A 114 5.72 -22.14 -7.47
CA PHE A 114 6.43 -21.60 -6.32
C PHE A 114 5.47 -21.12 -5.21
N TYR A 115 5.33 -21.95 -4.18
CA TYR A 115 4.42 -21.73 -3.03
C TYR A 115 5.12 -21.21 -1.76
N GLY A 116 6.39 -20.80 -1.88
CA GLY A 116 7.26 -20.47 -0.76
C GLY A 116 8.31 -21.56 -0.48
N TYR A 117 9.49 -21.15 -0.02
CA TYR A 117 10.62 -22.07 0.18
C TYR A 117 10.31 -23.16 1.22
N LEU A 118 9.87 -22.77 2.42
CA LEU A 118 9.50 -23.71 3.49
C LEU A 118 8.32 -24.60 3.09
N THR A 119 7.31 -24.03 2.44
CA THR A 119 6.18 -24.80 1.88
C THR A 119 6.67 -25.91 0.95
N ARG A 120 7.60 -25.60 0.04
CA ARG A 120 8.17 -26.60 -0.89
C ARG A 120 8.99 -27.67 -0.16
N GLN A 121 9.76 -27.31 0.85
CA GLN A 121 10.53 -28.25 1.66
C GLN A 121 9.59 -29.24 2.39
N LYS A 122 8.53 -28.74 3.02
CA LYS A 122 7.54 -29.56 3.73
C LYS A 122 6.65 -30.37 2.78
N LEU A 123 6.31 -29.85 1.60
CA LEU A 123 5.62 -30.59 0.54
C LEU A 123 6.37 -31.85 0.10
N GLN A 124 7.71 -31.84 0.12
CA GLN A 124 8.53 -33.01 -0.24
C GLN A 124 8.49 -34.13 0.81
N GLN A 125 8.04 -33.82 2.02
CA GLN A 125 7.95 -34.78 3.12
C GLN A 125 6.58 -35.48 3.14
N LEU A 126 5.54 -34.87 2.56
CA LEU A 126 4.19 -35.45 2.48
C LEU A 126 4.12 -36.69 1.58
N SER A 127 3.03 -37.46 1.74
CA SER A 127 2.68 -38.51 0.79
C SER A 127 2.48 -37.91 -0.62
N PRO A 128 2.79 -38.65 -1.71
CA PRO A 128 2.60 -38.14 -3.07
C PRO A 128 1.18 -37.64 -3.33
N SER A 129 0.17 -38.37 -2.83
CA SER A 129 -1.24 -37.99 -2.98
C SER A 129 -1.56 -36.67 -2.26
N ASP A 130 -1.10 -36.48 -1.02
CA ASP A 130 -1.38 -35.25 -0.26
C ASP A 130 -0.64 -34.06 -0.85
N ALA A 131 0.60 -34.27 -1.31
CA ALA A 131 1.41 -33.24 -1.94
C ALA A 131 0.78 -32.77 -3.27
N ASP A 132 0.25 -33.69 -4.09
CA ASP A 132 -0.41 -33.36 -5.35
C ASP A 132 -1.70 -32.58 -5.12
N VAL A 133 -2.54 -33.01 -4.17
CA VAL A 133 -3.75 -32.26 -3.78
C VAL A 133 -3.41 -30.85 -3.31
N ALA A 134 -2.39 -30.69 -2.47
CA ALA A 134 -1.96 -29.36 -2.01
C ALA A 134 -1.46 -28.48 -3.16
N ARG A 135 -0.70 -29.02 -4.12
CA ARG A 135 -0.24 -28.27 -5.31
C ARG A 135 -1.41 -27.80 -6.17
N GLU A 136 -2.41 -28.65 -6.38
CA GLU A 136 -3.62 -28.30 -7.12
C GLU A 136 -4.39 -27.17 -6.44
N GLU A 137 -4.59 -27.26 -5.12
CA GLU A 137 -5.29 -26.22 -4.35
C GLU A 137 -4.52 -24.88 -4.33
N PHE A 138 -3.19 -24.91 -4.16
CA PHE A 138 -2.37 -23.69 -4.20
C PHE A 138 -2.35 -23.05 -5.59
N THR A 139 -2.32 -23.87 -6.65
CA THR A 139 -2.46 -23.40 -8.03
C THR A 139 -3.83 -22.78 -8.27
N ALA A 140 -4.89 -23.41 -7.78
CA ALA A 140 -6.26 -22.90 -7.87
C ALA A 140 -6.42 -21.56 -7.14
N PHE A 141 -5.79 -21.40 -5.97
CA PHE A 141 -5.72 -20.12 -5.26
C PHE A 141 -5.09 -19.03 -6.13
N LEU A 142 -3.91 -19.30 -6.70
CA LEU A 142 -3.20 -18.32 -7.55
C LEU A 142 -4.01 -17.96 -8.81
N ASN A 143 -4.62 -18.95 -9.46
CA ASN A 143 -5.50 -18.72 -10.60
C ASN A 143 -6.70 -17.84 -10.24
N THR A 144 -7.31 -18.08 -9.07
CA THR A 144 -8.43 -17.27 -8.57
C THR A 144 -8.00 -15.83 -8.31
N ALA A 145 -6.85 -15.64 -7.65
CA ALA A 145 -6.28 -14.32 -7.40
C ALA A 145 -5.97 -13.55 -8.69
N ILE A 146 -5.30 -14.19 -9.64
CA ILE A 146 -4.98 -13.62 -10.97
C ILE A 146 -6.27 -13.22 -11.69
N SER A 147 -7.24 -14.13 -11.78
CA SER A 147 -8.53 -13.87 -12.44
C SER A 147 -9.29 -12.71 -11.79
N TYR A 148 -9.22 -12.60 -10.46
CA TYR A 148 -9.83 -11.48 -9.74
C TYR A 148 -9.15 -10.16 -10.09
N ILE A 149 -7.82 -10.12 -10.10
CA ILE A 149 -7.05 -8.91 -10.42
C ILE A 149 -7.30 -8.47 -11.86
N GLU A 150 -7.26 -9.39 -12.82
CA GLU A 150 -7.53 -9.12 -14.25
C GLU A 150 -8.98 -8.68 -14.50
N LYS A 151 -9.93 -9.16 -13.70
CA LYS A 151 -11.33 -8.74 -13.79
C LYS A 151 -11.55 -7.31 -13.32
N TRP A 152 -10.84 -6.88 -12.29
CA TRP A 152 -11.10 -5.60 -11.60
C TRP A 152 -10.11 -4.49 -11.97
N PHE A 153 -8.98 -4.84 -12.60
CA PHE A 153 -7.99 -3.88 -13.07
C PHE A 153 -7.71 -4.09 -14.56
N ASP A 154 -7.83 -3.03 -15.34
CA ASP A 154 -7.56 -3.06 -16.77
C ASP A 154 -6.05 -2.97 -17.05
N PHE A 155 -5.44 -4.06 -17.52
CA PHE A 155 -4.03 -4.12 -17.92
C PHE A 155 -3.81 -3.87 -19.42
N SER A 156 -4.83 -3.36 -20.12
CA SER A 156 -4.70 -2.96 -21.51
C SER A 156 -4.08 -1.57 -21.65
N GLN A 157 -3.71 -1.23 -22.88
CA GLN A 157 -3.29 0.13 -23.23
C GLN A 157 -4.47 1.12 -23.33
N ASP A 158 -5.72 0.67 -23.13
CA ASP A 158 -6.86 1.58 -23.06
C ASP A 158 -7.03 2.19 -21.66
N ASN A 159 -6.43 1.59 -20.64
CA ASN A 159 -6.39 2.16 -19.31
C ASN A 159 -5.59 3.47 -19.31
N TRP A 160 -6.21 4.57 -18.91
CA TRP A 160 -5.55 5.87 -18.80
C TRP A 160 -4.32 5.85 -17.85
N LEU A 161 -4.32 4.99 -16.83
CA LEU A 161 -3.19 4.81 -15.91
C LEU A 161 -1.94 4.29 -16.64
N PHE A 162 -2.10 3.53 -17.72
CA PHE A 162 -0.98 3.07 -18.55
C PHE A 162 -0.20 4.26 -19.14
N HIS A 163 -0.93 5.28 -19.60
CA HIS A 163 -0.37 6.40 -20.34
C HIS A 163 0.34 7.43 -19.46
N ILE A 164 -0.01 7.54 -18.18
CA ILE A 164 0.58 8.53 -17.26
C ILE A 164 1.90 8.09 -16.63
N GLN A 165 2.27 6.80 -16.73
CA GLN A 165 3.51 6.24 -16.15
C GLN A 165 4.81 7.04 -16.45
N PRO A 166 5.01 7.63 -17.66
CA PRO A 166 6.19 8.44 -17.96
C PRO A 166 6.35 9.63 -17.00
N LEU A 167 5.27 10.13 -16.42
CA LEU A 167 5.31 11.19 -15.41
C LEU A 167 5.98 10.77 -14.10
N SER A 168 6.31 9.49 -13.90
CA SER A 168 7.08 9.07 -12.72
C SER A 168 8.53 9.55 -12.77
N LEU A 169 9.00 9.94 -13.96
CA LEU A 169 10.39 10.31 -14.24
C LEU A 169 11.40 9.22 -13.86
N SER A 170 10.95 7.97 -13.75
CA SER A 170 11.81 6.83 -13.39
C SER A 170 12.84 6.50 -14.48
N SER A 171 12.56 6.86 -15.73
CA SER A 171 13.50 6.80 -16.86
C SER A 171 14.52 7.95 -16.86
N GLY A 172 14.34 8.96 -16.02
CA GLY A 172 15.18 10.16 -15.99
C GLY A 172 14.95 11.13 -17.15
N SER A 173 13.88 10.95 -17.94
CA SER A 173 13.53 11.84 -19.05
C SER A 173 12.03 11.79 -19.35
N ILE A 174 11.55 12.78 -20.09
CA ILE A 174 10.16 12.86 -20.58
C ILE A 174 10.12 13.14 -22.07
N SER A 175 9.22 12.49 -22.80
CA SER A 175 9.05 12.74 -24.24
C SER A 175 7.82 13.59 -24.52
N TYR A 176 7.89 14.38 -25.60
CA TYR A 176 6.72 15.12 -26.07
C TYR A 176 5.58 14.18 -26.47
N ASP A 177 5.88 13.05 -27.13
CA ASP A 177 4.87 12.07 -27.54
C ASP A 177 4.13 11.46 -26.34
N ASP A 178 4.83 11.20 -25.23
CA ASP A 178 4.18 10.74 -24.00
C ASP A 178 3.28 11.82 -23.43
N MET A 179 3.72 13.08 -23.42
CA MET A 179 2.92 14.22 -22.96
C MET A 179 1.68 14.45 -23.83
N VAL A 180 1.77 14.25 -25.14
CA VAL A 180 0.62 14.28 -26.06
C VAL A 180 -0.39 13.19 -25.67
N LYS A 181 0.06 11.93 -25.52
CA LYS A 181 -0.83 10.82 -25.12
C LYS A 181 -1.51 11.05 -23.78
N VAL A 182 -0.75 11.56 -22.79
CA VAL A 182 -1.30 11.94 -21.49
C VAL A 182 -2.36 13.02 -21.65
N SER A 183 -2.06 14.06 -22.42
CA SER A 183 -2.97 15.20 -22.62
C SER A 183 -4.23 14.82 -23.39
N GLU A 184 -4.14 13.91 -24.35
CA GLU A 184 -5.28 13.35 -25.07
C GLU A 184 -6.17 12.52 -24.14
N ARG A 185 -5.59 11.56 -23.42
CA ARG A 185 -6.32 10.63 -22.55
C ARG A 185 -6.97 11.33 -21.35
N LEU A 186 -6.38 12.42 -20.87
CA LEU A 186 -6.93 13.23 -19.79
C LEU A 186 -7.76 14.43 -20.27
N HIS A 187 -7.96 14.58 -21.58
CA HIS A 187 -8.71 15.68 -22.20
C HIS A 187 -8.18 17.08 -21.82
N LEU A 188 -6.85 17.23 -21.80
CA LEU A 188 -6.16 18.47 -21.44
C LEU A 188 -5.72 19.32 -22.64
N ILE A 189 -5.80 18.82 -23.88
CA ILE A 189 -5.32 19.54 -25.09
C ILE A 189 -5.88 20.97 -25.20
N GLY A 190 -7.16 21.18 -24.86
CA GLY A 190 -7.78 22.51 -24.90
C GLY A 190 -7.40 23.45 -23.74
N ARG A 191 -6.60 22.98 -22.78
CA ARG A 191 -6.22 23.71 -21.56
C ARG A 191 -4.75 24.08 -21.50
N ILE A 192 -3.93 23.51 -22.39
CA ILE A 192 -2.49 23.75 -22.47
C ILE A 192 -2.10 24.09 -23.90
N ASN A 193 -0.99 24.80 -24.07
CA ASN A 193 -0.41 25.08 -25.37
C ASN A 193 0.51 23.91 -25.76
N MET A 194 0.08 23.11 -26.74
CA MET A 194 0.82 21.93 -27.19
C MET A 194 2.13 22.26 -27.91
N ASP A 195 2.21 23.40 -28.63
CA ASP A 195 3.43 23.82 -29.29
C ASP A 195 4.49 24.24 -28.25
N ALA A 196 4.08 25.03 -27.25
CA ALA A 196 4.95 25.41 -26.14
C ALA A 196 5.34 24.21 -25.27
N LEU A 197 4.46 23.20 -25.13
CA LEU A 197 4.74 21.98 -24.38
C LEU A 197 5.94 21.21 -24.94
N TYR A 198 6.18 21.26 -26.26
CA TYR A 198 7.37 20.67 -26.86
C TYR A 198 8.65 21.32 -26.32
N ASP A 199 8.73 22.65 -26.35
CA ASP A 199 9.88 23.41 -25.84
C ASP A 199 10.06 23.21 -24.33
N GLU A 200 8.97 23.09 -23.58
CA GLU A 200 9.00 22.76 -22.16
C GLU A 200 9.56 21.35 -21.90
N CYS A 201 9.25 20.36 -22.73
CA CYS A 201 9.84 19.02 -22.61
C CYS A 201 11.36 19.06 -22.83
N VAL A 202 11.83 19.81 -23.82
CA VAL A 202 13.27 20.01 -24.07
C VAL A 202 13.92 20.67 -22.84
N THR A 203 13.28 21.69 -22.30
CA THR A 203 13.75 22.43 -21.12
C THR A 203 13.81 21.53 -19.88
N ALA A 204 12.74 20.76 -19.61
CA ALA A 204 12.68 19.83 -18.49
C ALA A 204 13.76 18.73 -18.60
N ASN A 205 13.99 18.18 -19.79
CA ASN A 205 15.03 17.18 -19.99
C ASN A 205 16.44 17.72 -19.73
N SER A 206 16.72 18.97 -20.12
CA SER A 206 18.02 19.58 -19.82
C SER A 206 18.29 19.66 -18.31
N VAL A 207 17.26 19.90 -17.49
CA VAL A 207 17.37 19.88 -16.02
C VAL A 207 17.51 18.46 -15.49
N LEU A 208 16.72 17.52 -16.02
CA LEU A 208 16.75 16.12 -15.61
C LEU A 208 18.13 15.46 -15.83
N GLU A 209 18.85 15.82 -16.89
CA GLU A 209 20.22 15.35 -17.15
C GLU A 209 21.21 15.67 -16.01
N HIS A 210 20.94 16.73 -15.24
CA HIS A 210 21.72 17.09 -14.06
C HIS A 210 21.16 16.45 -12.80
N LEU A 211 19.85 16.54 -12.57
CA LEU A 211 19.20 16.01 -11.36
C LEU A 211 19.36 14.50 -11.20
N THR A 212 19.28 13.75 -12.30
CA THR A 212 19.40 12.28 -12.30
C THR A 212 20.78 11.76 -11.88
N LYS A 213 21.81 12.62 -11.90
CA LYS A 213 23.16 12.28 -11.46
C LYS A 213 23.34 12.35 -9.94
N HIS A 214 22.40 12.97 -9.22
CA HIS A 214 22.44 13.01 -7.77
C HIS A 214 22.08 11.65 -7.17
N GLU A 215 22.83 11.22 -6.14
CA GLU A 215 22.63 9.92 -5.49
C GLU A 215 21.23 9.75 -4.89
N ASP A 216 20.60 10.83 -4.43
CA ASP A 216 19.28 10.82 -3.81
C ASP A 216 18.13 10.77 -4.83
N TRP A 217 18.40 10.89 -6.14
CA TRP A 217 17.34 10.89 -7.17
C TRP A 217 16.52 9.59 -7.16
N VAL A 218 17.20 8.45 -6.98
CA VAL A 218 16.57 7.13 -7.01
C VAL A 218 15.58 6.96 -5.85
N SER A 219 15.88 7.55 -4.68
CA SER A 219 15.01 7.46 -3.51
C SER A 219 13.85 8.45 -3.52
N LYS A 220 13.86 9.47 -4.39
CA LYS A 220 12.77 10.46 -4.47
C LYS A 220 11.50 9.86 -5.05
N GLY A 221 10.37 10.20 -4.44
CA GLY A 221 9.03 9.91 -4.99
C GLY A 221 8.70 10.81 -6.19
N THR A 222 7.66 10.47 -6.95
CA THR A 222 7.28 11.22 -8.16
C THR A 222 6.99 12.70 -7.88
N ALA A 223 6.27 13.01 -6.81
CA ALA A 223 6.01 14.41 -6.43
C ALA A 223 7.29 15.18 -6.14
N GLU A 224 8.25 14.57 -5.42
CA GLU A 224 9.54 15.20 -5.10
C GLU A 224 10.42 15.41 -6.34
N ARG A 225 10.40 14.45 -7.28
CA ARG A 225 11.09 14.59 -8.57
C ARG A 225 10.57 15.79 -9.35
N TRP A 226 9.24 15.93 -9.45
CA TRP A 226 8.64 17.08 -10.12
C TRP A 226 8.90 18.40 -9.39
N MET A 227 8.85 18.42 -8.06
CA MET A 227 9.23 19.61 -7.29
C MET A 227 10.67 20.05 -7.60
N ALA A 228 11.62 19.12 -7.68
CA ALA A 228 13.01 19.43 -8.00
C ALA A 228 13.17 20.04 -9.40
N VAL A 229 12.42 19.55 -10.39
CA VAL A 229 12.42 20.12 -11.76
C VAL A 229 11.79 21.51 -11.76
N LEU A 230 10.59 21.66 -11.19
CA LEU A 230 9.81 22.90 -11.19
C LEU A 230 10.45 24.04 -10.39
N GLN A 231 11.38 23.73 -9.48
CA GLN A 231 12.18 24.73 -8.78
C GLN A 231 13.29 25.33 -9.64
N GLN A 232 13.67 24.69 -10.75
CA GLN A 232 14.78 25.12 -11.61
C GLN A 232 14.30 25.83 -12.88
N VAL A 233 13.09 25.52 -13.37
CA VAL A 233 12.58 26.01 -14.65
C VAL A 233 11.08 26.33 -14.60
N GLU A 234 10.68 27.32 -15.38
CA GLU A 234 9.28 27.65 -15.62
C GLU A 234 8.74 26.87 -16.82
N ILE A 235 7.90 25.87 -16.54
CA ILE A 235 7.29 24.98 -17.53
C ILE A 235 5.76 24.89 -17.27
N PRO A 236 5.00 25.97 -17.54
CA PRO A 236 3.61 26.09 -17.11
C PRO A 236 2.66 25.03 -17.70
N ASN A 237 2.90 24.54 -18.92
CA ASN A 237 2.06 23.50 -19.52
C ASN A 237 2.32 22.13 -18.88
N ILE A 238 3.59 21.77 -18.65
CA ILE A 238 3.96 20.57 -17.89
C ILE A 238 3.42 20.66 -16.46
N LEU A 239 3.58 21.81 -15.80
CA LEU A 239 3.06 22.05 -14.46
C LEU A 239 1.54 21.79 -14.39
N ALA A 240 0.79 22.26 -15.40
CA ALA A 240 -0.66 22.03 -15.45
C ALA A 240 -1.01 20.54 -15.54
N VAL A 241 -0.32 19.78 -16.41
CA VAL A 241 -0.52 18.33 -16.56
C VAL A 241 -0.14 17.58 -15.28
N VAL A 242 1.05 17.85 -14.73
CA VAL A 242 1.56 17.19 -13.53
C VAL A 242 0.67 17.50 -12.32
N SER A 243 0.27 18.76 -12.14
CA SER A 243 -0.64 19.17 -11.06
C SER A 243 -1.98 18.44 -11.15
N PHE A 244 -2.51 18.28 -12.36
CA PHE A 244 -3.75 17.54 -12.57
C PHE A 244 -3.58 16.07 -12.15
N VAL A 245 -2.55 15.39 -12.65
CA VAL A 245 -2.34 13.95 -12.37
C VAL A 245 -2.05 13.68 -10.90
N LEU A 246 -1.22 14.51 -10.26
CA LEU A 246 -0.89 14.39 -8.84
C LEU A 246 -2.05 14.76 -7.92
N SER A 247 -3.07 15.46 -8.41
CA SER A 247 -4.30 15.71 -7.66
C SER A 247 -5.25 14.52 -7.61
N ILE A 248 -5.03 13.50 -8.45
CA ILE A 248 -5.85 12.29 -8.47
C ILE A 248 -5.38 11.38 -7.32
N PRO A 249 -6.25 11.08 -6.34
CA PRO A 249 -5.88 10.19 -5.24
C PRO A 249 -5.62 8.77 -5.77
N SER A 250 -4.55 8.16 -5.29
CA SER A 250 -4.14 6.80 -5.65
C SER A 250 -5.00 5.72 -4.98
N SER A 251 -5.50 6.00 -3.77
CA SER A 251 -6.37 5.12 -3.01
C SER A 251 -7.34 5.90 -2.11
N THR A 252 -8.34 5.20 -1.58
CA THR A 252 -9.21 5.74 -0.52
C THR A 252 -8.52 5.77 0.83
N GLY A 253 -7.32 5.19 0.98
CA GLY A 253 -6.62 5.04 2.26
C GLY A 253 -6.41 6.37 2.99
N TYR A 254 -6.13 7.46 2.27
CA TYR A 254 -6.05 8.80 2.89
C TYR A 254 -7.38 9.21 3.50
N VAL A 255 -8.48 9.09 2.75
CA VAL A 255 -9.84 9.43 3.20
C VAL A 255 -10.27 8.54 4.36
N GLU A 256 -9.97 7.25 4.31
CA GLU A 256 -10.25 6.29 5.38
C GLU A 256 -9.47 6.60 6.67
N ARG A 257 -8.23 7.11 6.54
CA ARG A 257 -7.48 7.62 7.69
C ARG A 257 -8.15 8.85 8.29
N VAL A 258 -8.65 9.77 7.46
CA VAL A 258 -9.46 10.91 7.93
C VAL A 258 -10.69 10.41 8.68
N PHE A 259 -11.44 9.45 8.12
CA PHE A 259 -12.61 8.87 8.76
C PHE A 259 -12.29 8.14 10.07
N SER A 260 -11.16 7.43 10.14
CA SER A 260 -10.70 6.77 11.36
C SER A 260 -10.37 7.78 12.46
N LEU A 261 -9.66 8.86 12.12
CA LEU A 261 -9.38 9.97 13.04
C LEU A 261 -10.66 10.67 13.48
N MET A 262 -11.62 10.86 12.55
CA MET A 262 -12.94 11.39 12.85
C MET A 262 -13.69 10.51 13.84
N LYS A 263 -13.78 9.20 13.59
CA LYS A 263 -14.48 8.24 14.45
C LYS A 263 -13.90 8.21 15.87
N ASN A 264 -12.58 8.30 16.01
CA ASN A 264 -11.92 8.39 17.31
C ASN A 264 -12.28 9.67 18.08
N LYS A 265 -12.49 10.79 17.36
CA LYS A 265 -12.85 12.08 17.96
C LYS A 265 -14.37 12.21 18.20
N TRP A 266 -15.18 11.53 17.39
CA TRP A 266 -16.64 11.52 17.41
C TRP A 266 -17.16 10.22 18.05
N SER A 267 -16.94 10.06 19.35
CA SER A 267 -17.52 8.96 20.15
C SER A 267 -18.53 9.52 21.14
N ASP A 268 -19.52 8.70 21.53
CA ASP A 268 -20.58 9.11 22.48
C ASP A 268 -20.05 9.55 23.85
N VAL A 269 -18.81 9.16 24.19
CA VAL A 269 -18.12 9.50 25.44
C VAL A 269 -17.46 10.88 25.39
N ARG A 270 -17.09 11.37 24.18
CA ARG A 270 -16.45 12.67 23.97
C ARG A 270 -17.47 13.59 23.29
N ASN A 271 -18.25 14.29 24.12
CA ASN A 271 -19.26 15.29 23.77
C ASN A 271 -19.22 15.78 22.31
N ARG A 272 -20.33 15.62 21.59
CA ARG A 272 -20.63 16.13 20.23
C ARG A 272 -19.86 17.41 19.87
N CYS A 273 -18.62 17.27 19.40
CA CYS A 273 -17.84 18.39 18.87
C CYS A 273 -18.61 19.01 17.70
N SER A 274 -18.49 20.31 17.46
CA SER A 274 -19.02 20.87 16.22
C SER A 274 -18.24 20.31 15.02
N VAL A 275 -18.89 20.24 13.87
CA VAL A 275 -18.26 19.81 12.61
C VAL A 275 -17.05 20.71 12.28
N GLU A 276 -17.16 22.01 12.56
CA GLU A 276 -16.14 23.02 12.35
C GLU A 276 -14.91 22.78 13.23
N LEU A 277 -15.10 22.40 14.49
CA LEU A 277 -14.01 22.06 15.39
C LEU A 277 -13.31 20.78 14.91
N MET A 278 -14.08 19.75 14.51
CA MET A 278 -13.50 18.54 13.94
C MET A 278 -12.68 18.81 12.69
N LYS A 279 -13.20 19.59 11.75
CA LYS A 279 -12.48 19.98 10.53
C LYS A 279 -11.17 20.67 10.87
N SER A 280 -11.20 21.63 11.81
CA SER A 280 -10.02 22.36 12.24
C SER A 280 -8.98 21.44 12.90
N GLU A 281 -9.42 20.53 13.76
CA GLU A 281 -8.54 19.59 14.45
C GLU A 281 -7.91 18.58 13.48
N LEU A 282 -8.67 18.09 12.50
CA LEU A 282 -8.16 17.22 11.44
C LEU A 282 -7.15 17.95 10.55
N MET A 283 -7.42 19.20 10.16
CA MET A 283 -6.46 20.00 9.41
C MET A 283 -5.13 20.13 10.14
N ILE A 284 -5.14 20.37 11.46
CA ILE A 284 -3.90 20.42 12.24
C ILE A 284 -3.25 19.04 12.32
N THR A 285 -4.02 17.99 12.63
CA THR A 285 -3.49 16.63 12.82
C THR A 285 -2.89 16.05 11.53
N LEU A 286 -3.45 16.38 10.36
CA LEU A 286 -3.04 15.83 9.07
C LEU A 286 -1.94 16.62 8.38
N ASN A 287 -1.79 17.92 8.68
CA ASN A 287 -0.83 18.79 7.97
C ASN A 287 0.40 19.16 8.82
N TYR A 288 0.43 18.83 10.11
CA TYR A 288 1.60 19.05 10.96
C TYR A 288 2.17 17.72 11.43
N GLU A 289 3.40 17.42 11.02
CA GLU A 289 4.16 16.24 11.46
C GLU A 289 4.80 16.41 12.85
N LEU A 290 4.53 17.54 13.52
CA LEU A 290 5.07 17.85 14.83
C LEU A 290 4.35 17.07 15.92
N SER A 291 5.10 16.62 16.93
CA SER A 291 4.49 16.17 18.18
C SER A 291 3.68 17.31 18.81
N CYS A 292 2.70 16.99 19.68
CA CYS A 292 1.93 18.04 20.36
C CYS A 292 2.83 19.04 21.11
N THR A 293 3.94 18.57 21.68
CA THR A 293 4.91 19.40 22.40
C THR A 293 5.68 20.31 21.45
N ASP A 294 6.13 19.78 20.31
CA ASP A 294 6.88 20.56 19.32
C ASP A 294 5.97 21.56 18.61
N PHE A 295 4.74 21.16 18.29
CA PHE A 295 3.72 22.04 17.75
C PHE A 295 3.41 23.18 18.71
N TYR A 296 3.17 22.89 20.00
CA TYR A 296 2.96 23.92 21.00
C TYR A 296 4.16 24.89 21.08
N THR A 297 5.37 24.35 21.12
CA THR A 297 6.60 25.15 21.16
C THR A 297 6.76 26.04 19.93
N ALA A 298 6.45 25.51 18.75
CA ALA A 298 6.49 26.25 17.49
C ALA A 298 5.44 27.38 17.47
N VAL A 299 4.19 27.08 17.84
CA VAL A 299 3.09 28.06 17.88
C VAL A 299 3.36 29.17 18.91
N VAL A 300 3.90 28.84 20.09
CA VAL A 300 4.21 29.86 21.11
C VAL A 300 5.32 30.82 20.65
N LYS A 301 6.25 30.34 19.82
CA LYS A 301 7.34 31.15 19.26
C LYS A 301 6.88 32.01 18.07
N ASP A 302 5.82 31.61 17.37
CA ASP A 302 5.24 32.38 16.27
C ASP A 302 4.36 33.53 16.77
N LYS A 303 5.02 34.66 17.08
CA LYS A 303 4.36 35.89 17.54
C LYS A 303 3.33 36.43 16.54
N GLN A 304 3.53 36.19 15.24
CA GLN A 304 2.62 36.69 14.20
C GLN A 304 1.32 35.87 14.17
N LEU A 305 1.43 34.55 14.26
CA LEU A 305 0.29 33.65 14.39
C LEU A 305 -0.51 33.97 15.66
N LEU A 306 0.16 34.15 16.79
CA LEU A 306 -0.49 34.49 18.07
C LEU A 306 -1.19 35.84 18.04
N ALA A 307 -0.58 36.87 17.45
CA ALA A 307 -1.22 38.18 17.28
C ALA A 307 -2.47 38.09 16.38
N THR A 308 -2.37 37.35 15.26
CA THR A 308 -3.48 37.15 14.31
C THR A 308 -4.63 36.37 14.95
N ALA A 309 -4.32 35.36 15.77
CA ALA A 309 -5.32 34.57 16.50
C ALA A 309 -6.03 35.38 17.60
N ARG A 310 -5.33 36.32 18.25
CA ARG A 310 -5.90 37.22 19.27
C ARG A 310 -6.82 38.28 18.68
N ASP A 311 -6.46 38.86 17.54
CA ASP A 311 -7.16 40.02 16.97
C ASP A 311 -8.48 39.69 16.22
N GLN A 312 -9.03 38.46 16.36
CA GLN A 312 -10.18 37.97 15.59
C GLN A 312 -10.07 38.12 14.06
N ARG A 313 -8.88 38.41 13.51
CA ARG A 313 -8.61 38.49 12.06
C ARG A 313 -8.61 37.13 11.36
N LYS A 314 -9.06 36.08 12.06
CA LYS A 314 -9.09 34.67 11.65
C LYS A 314 -9.81 34.43 10.31
N TYR A 315 -10.68 35.35 9.89
CA TYR A 315 -11.51 35.24 8.68
C TYR A 315 -10.98 36.01 7.46
N LYS A 316 -9.78 36.58 7.50
CA LYS A 316 -9.12 37.18 6.33
C LYS A 316 -7.74 36.56 6.13
N TRP A 317 -7.70 35.33 5.64
CA TRP A 317 -6.43 34.70 5.26
C TRP A 317 -6.13 34.99 3.78
N LYS A 318 -4.87 35.39 3.53
CA LYS A 318 -4.16 35.74 2.28
C LYS A 318 -4.96 35.73 0.96
N LYS A 319 -5.00 36.90 0.28
CA LYS A 319 -5.08 36.93 -1.19
C LYS A 319 -3.79 36.39 -1.78
#